data_AF-A0A931VW51-F1
#
_entry.id   AF-A0A931VW51-F1
#
_cell.length_a   1.000
_cell.length_b   1.000
_cell.length_c   1.000
_cell.angle_alpha   90.00
_cell.angle_beta   90.00
_cell.angle_gamma   90.00
#
_symmetry.space_group_name_H-M   'P 1'
#
loop_
_entity.id
_entity.type
_entity.pdbx_description
1 polymer ?
#
loop_
_entity_poly.entity_id
_entity_poly.type
_entity_poly.pdbx_seq_one_letter_code
_entity_poly.pdbx_strand_id
1 'polypeptide(L)'
;MKTILMLLIFLFSFLTLPNINSQTRDAIAENKSASTDSTIEKLKVLEAKLDDKFYTRVPNKDFENIIDIKISKQVNDKFTFWFSIIGIVLTFLGGISVFAAKKYVSDEVTKRVIGEIENARAKLKSEIDNELSNLKRFQDESKKFIYSVELERIKSEQKINPRAENVTELNKLLLKSNEISDDDLVPYIIDELVRIYYYGRQVKEIDELIKNYEKYPLLSPTWVNAALCFIDEYEAYGSKQKFEQSISFLDKALSITPGYGEAQGLKLLTFVINHDKAISDDDRMKISKEILNLFNEINTSLPLCAYETMGRIRRDKSSALFSKYVDKLYTISPIQMSEMETKANQYAVENKLVKIN
;
A
#
# COMPACT_ATOMS: atom_id res chain seq x y z
N MET A 1 -27.86 -41.69 5.68
CA MET A 1 -28.67 -42.29 4.61
C MET A 1 -28.94 -41.18 3.61
N LYS A 2 -28.24 -41.16 2.46
CA LYS A 2 -28.72 -41.71 1.17
C LYS A 2 -30.13 -41.20 0.84
N THR A 3 -30.42 -40.47 -0.23
CA THR A 3 -29.74 -40.27 -1.54
C THR A 3 -30.59 -39.27 -2.36
N ILE A 4 -30.06 -38.82 -3.52
CA ILE A 4 -30.76 -38.20 -4.68
C ILE A 4 -30.99 -36.67 -4.50
N LEU A 5 -30.47 -35.73 -5.31
CA LEU A 5 -30.23 -35.71 -6.76
C LEU A 5 -29.29 -34.54 -7.17
N MET A 6 -28.36 -34.83 -8.10
CA MET A 6 -27.75 -33.95 -9.12
C MET A 6 -26.86 -32.76 -8.68
N LEU A 7 -25.66 -32.53 -9.23
CA LEU A 7 -24.94 -33.13 -10.36
C LEU A 7 -23.47 -32.68 -10.26
N LEU A 8 -22.52 -33.62 -10.39
CA LEU A 8 -21.08 -33.36 -10.49
C LEU A 8 -20.63 -33.87 -11.87
N ILE A 9 -19.93 -33.00 -12.62
CA ILE A 9 -18.64 -33.29 -13.30
C ILE A 9 -18.58 -34.30 -14.49
N PHE A 10 -18.17 -33.73 -15.63
CA PHE A 10 -17.10 -34.16 -16.56
C PHE A 10 -17.38 -34.75 -17.97
N LEU A 11 -16.70 -34.09 -18.93
CA LEU A 11 -16.04 -34.54 -20.18
C LEU A 11 -16.87 -35.07 -21.37
N PHE A 12 -16.75 -34.39 -22.52
CA PHE A 12 -16.19 -34.97 -23.76
C PHE A 12 -15.75 -33.87 -24.75
N SER A 13 -14.91 -34.27 -25.70
CA SER A 13 -13.86 -33.55 -26.45
C SER A 13 -14.22 -33.02 -27.85
N PHE A 14 -13.39 -32.05 -28.34
CA PHE A 14 -12.95 -31.71 -29.71
C PHE A 14 -13.86 -31.89 -30.95
N LEU A 15 -14.02 -30.81 -31.75
CA LEU A 15 -13.73 -30.74 -33.20
C LEU A 15 -14.05 -29.35 -33.83
N THR A 16 -13.02 -28.74 -34.43
CA THR A 16 -12.94 -27.89 -35.65
C THR A 16 -13.96 -26.78 -35.97
N LEU A 17 -13.38 -25.60 -36.28
CA LEU A 17 -13.94 -24.33 -36.81
C LEU A 17 -14.80 -24.47 -38.09
N PRO A 18 -15.63 -23.46 -38.39
CA PRO A 18 -15.23 -22.57 -39.51
C PRO A 18 -15.47 -21.07 -39.29
N ASN A 19 -14.48 -20.30 -39.75
CA ASN A 19 -14.56 -19.07 -40.54
C ASN A 19 -15.64 -18.03 -40.19
N ILE A 20 -15.27 -17.00 -39.41
CA ILE A 20 -16.09 -15.82 -39.16
C ILE A 20 -15.85 -14.79 -40.27
N ASN A 21 -16.96 -14.53 -40.98
CA ASN A 21 -17.11 -13.67 -42.13
C ASN A 21 -16.93 -12.18 -41.81
N SER A 22 -16.47 -11.39 -42.79
CA SER A 22 -16.10 -9.97 -42.69
C SER A 22 -17.24 -9.00 -42.35
N GLN A 23 -18.50 -9.45 -42.35
CA GLN A 23 -19.68 -8.63 -42.04
C GLN A 23 -19.96 -8.39 -40.55
N THR A 24 -19.31 -9.11 -39.62
CA THR A 24 -19.46 -8.87 -38.17
C THR A 24 -18.56 -7.77 -37.62
N ARG A 25 -17.56 -7.30 -38.39
CA ARG A 25 -16.68 -6.21 -37.95
C ARG A 25 -17.34 -4.83 -38.01
N ASP A 26 -18.21 -4.60 -39.00
CA ASP A 26 -18.85 -3.30 -39.19
C ASP A 26 -19.97 -3.06 -38.16
N ALA A 27 -20.74 -4.10 -37.82
CA ALA A 27 -21.78 -4.02 -36.78
C ALA A 27 -21.22 -3.85 -35.36
N ILE A 28 -19.98 -4.30 -35.09
CA ILE A 28 -19.30 -4.11 -33.80
C ILE A 28 -18.66 -2.71 -33.73
N ALA A 29 -18.22 -2.13 -34.84
CA ALA A 29 -17.69 -0.77 -34.88
C ALA A 29 -18.79 0.29 -34.69
N GLU A 30 -19.96 0.08 -35.29
CA GLU A 30 -21.09 1.01 -35.20
C GLU A 30 -21.68 1.05 -33.77
N ASN A 31 -21.80 -0.12 -33.11
CA ASN A 31 -22.29 -0.22 -31.73
C ASN A 31 -21.30 0.32 -30.67
N LYS A 32 -20.00 0.32 -30.98
CA LYS A 32 -18.96 0.90 -30.10
C LYS A 32 -18.97 2.43 -30.15
N SER A 33 -19.25 3.01 -31.32
CA SER A 33 -19.35 4.47 -31.51
C SER A 33 -20.55 5.07 -30.77
N ALA A 34 -21.74 4.44 -30.87
CA ALA A 34 -22.95 4.87 -30.17
C ALA A 34 -22.83 4.81 -28.63
N SER A 35 -22.06 3.86 -28.09
CA SER A 35 -21.78 3.73 -26.65
C SER A 35 -20.77 4.77 -26.14
N THR A 36 -19.80 5.16 -26.98
CA THR A 36 -18.82 6.20 -26.61
C THR A 36 -19.47 7.58 -26.59
N ASP A 37 -20.36 7.87 -27.55
CA ASP A 37 -21.11 9.13 -27.59
C ASP A 37 -22.05 9.29 -26.38
N SER A 38 -22.75 8.21 -25.97
CA SER A 38 -23.58 8.21 -24.75
C SER A 38 -22.77 8.45 -23.46
N THR A 39 -21.54 7.93 -23.43
CA THR A 39 -20.66 8.08 -22.25
C THR A 39 -20.06 9.49 -22.19
N ILE A 40 -19.69 10.06 -23.34
CA ILE A 40 -19.21 11.46 -23.45
C ILE A 40 -20.32 12.45 -23.08
N GLU A 41 -21.57 12.16 -23.45
CA GLU A 41 -22.71 13.01 -23.12
C GLU A 41 -23.03 12.95 -21.61
N LYS A 42 -22.93 11.77 -20.99
CA LYS A 42 -23.02 11.63 -19.51
C LYS A 42 -21.88 12.35 -18.79
N LEU A 43 -20.67 12.35 -19.36
CA LEU A 43 -19.51 13.03 -18.80
C LEU A 43 -19.70 14.56 -18.83
N LYS A 44 -20.21 15.11 -19.95
CA LYS A 44 -20.56 16.53 -20.07
C LYS A 44 -21.67 16.95 -19.11
N VAL A 45 -22.67 16.08 -18.86
CA VAL A 45 -23.72 16.32 -17.85
C VAL A 45 -23.15 16.30 -16.42
N LEU A 46 -22.16 15.45 -16.14
CA LEU A 46 -21.44 15.43 -14.86
C LEU A 46 -20.56 16.67 -14.68
N GLU A 47 -19.86 17.08 -15.73
CA GLU A 47 -19.04 18.30 -15.77
C GLU A 47 -19.90 19.56 -15.56
N ALA A 48 -21.08 19.62 -16.19
CA ALA A 48 -22.06 20.67 -15.97
C ALA A 48 -22.71 20.65 -14.57
N LYS A 49 -22.73 19.48 -13.89
CA LYS A 49 -23.17 19.35 -12.49
C LYS A 49 -22.06 19.64 -11.48
N LEU A 50 -20.80 19.62 -11.92
CA LEU A 50 -19.60 19.96 -11.16
C LEU A 50 -19.22 21.43 -11.31
N ASP A 51 -19.89 22.18 -12.20
CA ASP A 51 -19.70 23.61 -12.38
C ASP A 51 -20.04 24.39 -11.08
N ASP A 52 -19.18 25.36 -10.79
CA ASP A 52 -18.76 25.92 -9.49
C ASP A 52 -19.84 26.63 -8.65
N LYS A 53 -21.13 26.46 -8.95
CA LYS A 53 -22.23 27.18 -8.30
C LYS A 53 -22.96 26.40 -7.18
N PHE A 54 -22.63 25.12 -6.99
CA PHE A 54 -23.26 24.28 -5.95
C PHE A 54 -22.31 23.60 -4.98
N TYR A 55 -21.00 23.84 -5.08
CA TYR A 55 -20.07 23.50 -4.00
C TYR A 55 -20.12 24.59 -2.93
N THR A 56 -20.97 24.41 -1.91
CA THR A 56 -20.69 25.04 -0.61
C THR A 56 -19.38 24.45 -0.11
N ARG A 57 -18.29 25.21 -0.22
CA ARG A 57 -17.06 24.96 0.55
C ARG A 57 -17.46 24.92 2.01
N VAL A 58 -17.64 23.71 2.55
CA VAL A 58 -17.81 23.51 3.99
C VAL A 58 -16.49 23.97 4.61
N PRO A 59 -16.48 25.02 5.44
CA PRO A 59 -15.26 25.44 6.13
C PRO A 59 -14.67 24.23 6.88
N ASN A 60 -13.34 24.04 6.86
CA ASN A 60 -12.69 22.86 7.48
C ASN A 60 -13.17 22.57 8.91
N LYS A 61 -13.45 23.64 9.67
CA LYS A 61 -13.97 23.56 11.03
C LYS A 61 -15.36 22.93 11.13
N ASP A 62 -16.20 23.12 10.11
CA ASP A 62 -17.55 22.56 10.05
C ASP A 62 -17.52 21.09 9.59
N PHE A 63 -16.58 20.70 8.74
CA PHE A 63 -16.40 19.29 8.36
C PHE A 63 -15.84 18.46 9.53
N GLU A 64 -14.82 18.98 10.22
CA GLU A 64 -14.30 18.39 11.47
C GLU A 64 -15.39 18.29 12.53
N ASN A 65 -16.16 19.37 12.76
CA ASN A 65 -17.30 19.33 13.69
C ASN A 65 -18.37 18.33 13.25
N ILE A 66 -18.71 18.23 11.96
CA ILE A 66 -19.73 17.29 11.47
C ILE A 66 -19.27 15.84 11.63
N ILE A 67 -17.98 15.55 11.38
CA ILE A 67 -17.38 14.23 11.60
C ILE A 67 -17.33 13.91 13.10
N ASP A 68 -16.81 14.81 13.93
CA ASP A 68 -16.75 14.62 15.38
C ASP A 68 -18.15 14.45 15.97
N ILE A 69 -19.13 15.24 15.54
CA ILE A 69 -20.52 15.14 16.02
C ILE A 69 -21.16 13.83 15.54
N LYS A 70 -21.01 13.43 14.27
CA LYS A 70 -21.62 12.18 13.77
C LYS A 70 -20.98 10.94 14.38
N ILE A 71 -19.66 10.89 14.47
CA ILE A 71 -18.92 9.76 15.04
C ILE A 71 -19.16 9.71 16.55
N SER A 72 -19.02 10.82 17.27
CA SER A 72 -19.27 10.84 18.72
C SER A 72 -20.71 10.48 19.05
N LYS A 73 -21.69 10.94 18.26
CA LYS A 73 -23.10 10.59 18.47
C LYS A 73 -23.36 9.11 18.21
N GLN A 74 -22.88 8.54 17.10
CA GLN A 74 -23.08 7.10 16.82
C GLN A 74 -22.37 6.19 17.83
N VAL A 75 -21.17 6.57 18.28
CA VAL A 75 -20.42 5.83 19.30
C VAL A 75 -21.13 5.95 20.66
N ASN A 76 -21.52 7.16 21.06
CA ASN A 76 -22.14 7.40 22.36
C ASN A 76 -23.56 6.80 22.47
N ASP A 77 -24.33 6.81 21.38
CA ASP A 77 -25.67 6.19 21.33
C ASP A 77 -25.58 4.65 21.43
N LYS A 78 -24.58 4.04 20.79
CA LYS A 78 -24.31 2.59 20.96
C LYS A 78 -23.81 2.27 22.37
N PHE A 79 -22.93 3.09 22.93
CA PHE A 79 -22.43 2.92 24.30
C PHE A 79 -23.55 3.03 25.35
N THR A 80 -24.42 4.03 25.26
CA THR A 80 -25.53 4.25 26.21
C THR A 80 -26.59 3.17 26.13
N PHE A 81 -26.91 2.67 24.94
CA PHE A 81 -27.79 1.51 24.76
C PHE A 81 -27.25 0.28 25.51
N TRP A 82 -25.97 -0.06 25.35
CA TRP A 82 -25.37 -1.22 26.02
C TRP A 82 -25.26 -1.05 27.54
N PHE A 83 -24.92 0.13 28.04
CA PHE A 83 -24.92 0.40 29.49
C PHE A 83 -26.33 0.26 30.11
N SER A 84 -27.38 0.62 29.37
CA SER A 84 -28.76 0.43 29.83
C SER A 84 -29.15 -1.04 29.95
N ILE A 85 -28.73 -1.88 28.98
CA ILE A 85 -28.96 -3.34 29.02
C ILE A 85 -28.20 -3.97 30.20
N ILE A 86 -26.93 -3.60 30.40
CA ILE A 86 -26.11 -4.10 31.51
C ILE A 86 -26.74 -3.72 32.86
N GLY A 87 -27.23 -2.47 32.99
CA GLY A 87 -27.90 -1.99 34.20
C GLY A 87 -29.19 -2.74 34.52
N ILE A 88 -30.04 -2.97 33.52
CA ILE A 88 -31.30 -3.73 33.69
C ILE A 88 -30.99 -5.16 34.14
N VAL A 89 -30.01 -5.83 33.52
CA VAL A 89 -29.69 -7.23 33.83
C VAL A 89 -29.07 -7.38 35.23
N LEU A 90 -28.19 -6.47 35.65
CA LEU A 90 -27.65 -6.47 37.03
C LEU A 90 -28.76 -6.28 38.08
N THR A 91 -29.75 -5.46 37.77
CA THR A 91 -30.89 -5.20 38.66
C THR A 91 -31.80 -6.42 38.77
N PHE A 92 -32.04 -7.14 37.66
CA PHE A 92 -32.82 -8.39 37.66
C PHE A 92 -32.09 -9.53 38.38
N LEU A 93 -30.78 -9.68 38.17
CA LEU A 93 -29.98 -10.73 38.82
C LEU A 93 -29.79 -10.49 40.34
N GLY A 94 -29.63 -9.23 40.76
CA GLY A 94 -29.51 -8.86 42.17
C GLY A 94 -30.85 -8.81 42.93
N GLY A 95 -31.93 -8.37 42.27
CA GLY A 95 -33.23 -8.16 42.91
C GLY A 95 -34.06 -9.42 43.12
N ILE A 96 -33.97 -10.39 42.20
CA ILE A 96 -34.82 -11.59 42.25
C ILE A 96 -34.25 -12.67 43.18
N SER A 97 -32.93 -12.74 43.34
CA SER A 97 -32.24 -13.75 44.16
C SER A 97 -32.45 -13.57 45.67
N VAL A 98 -32.66 -12.33 46.15
CA VAL A 98 -32.75 -12.04 47.59
C VAL A 98 -34.16 -12.23 48.16
N PHE A 99 -35.22 -12.09 47.34
CA PHE A 99 -36.60 -12.05 47.86
C PHE A 99 -37.39 -13.37 47.74
N ALA A 100 -37.07 -14.23 46.78
CA ALA A 100 -37.86 -15.46 46.54
C ALA A 100 -37.33 -16.73 47.23
N ALA A 101 -36.02 -16.80 47.51
CA ALA A 101 -35.38 -18.06 47.95
C ALA A 101 -35.60 -18.42 49.44
N LYS A 102 -36.04 -17.48 50.28
CA LYS A 102 -35.96 -17.67 51.75
C LYS A 102 -37.14 -18.43 52.37
N LYS A 103 -38.17 -18.86 51.63
CA LYS A 103 -39.40 -19.38 52.26
C LYS A 103 -39.95 -20.74 51.79
N TYR A 104 -39.72 -21.25 50.56
CA TYR A 104 -40.52 -22.40 50.07
C TYR A 104 -39.90 -23.30 48.98
N VAL A 105 -38.58 -23.34 48.77
CA VAL A 105 -38.00 -24.03 47.60
C VAL A 105 -37.11 -25.21 48.01
N SER A 106 -37.33 -26.40 47.43
CA SER A 106 -36.48 -27.57 47.67
C SER A 106 -35.10 -27.40 47.04
N ASP A 107 -34.07 -28.01 47.62
CA ASP A 107 -32.67 -27.94 47.17
C ASP A 107 -32.48 -28.18 45.67
N GLU A 108 -33.32 -29.00 45.05
CA GLU A 108 -33.21 -29.36 43.64
C GLU A 108 -33.67 -28.24 42.69
N VAL A 109 -34.73 -27.51 43.07
CA VAL A 109 -35.16 -26.32 42.33
C VAL A 109 -34.11 -25.21 42.46
N THR A 110 -33.55 -25.04 43.66
CA THR A 110 -32.45 -24.08 43.89
C THR A 110 -31.23 -24.39 43.02
N LYS A 111 -30.82 -25.66 42.91
CA LYS A 111 -29.70 -26.07 42.03
C LYS A 111 -29.99 -25.81 40.54
N ARG A 112 -31.20 -26.11 40.05
CA ARG A 112 -31.57 -25.83 38.64
C ARG A 112 -31.58 -24.33 38.36
N VAL A 113 -32.18 -23.53 39.24
CA VAL A 113 -32.23 -22.07 39.10
C VAL A 113 -30.82 -21.47 39.11
N ILE A 114 -29.94 -21.92 40.01
CA ILE A 114 -28.54 -21.48 40.04
C ILE A 114 -27.82 -21.85 38.74
N GLY A 115 -27.98 -23.09 38.25
CA GLY A 115 -27.37 -23.51 36.99
C GLY A 115 -27.85 -22.71 35.77
N GLU A 116 -29.14 -22.38 35.71
CA GLU A 116 -29.69 -21.51 34.66
C GLU A 116 -29.15 -20.07 34.76
N ILE A 117 -29.02 -19.54 35.98
CA ILE A 117 -28.40 -18.22 36.22
C ILE A 117 -26.93 -18.21 35.78
N GLU A 118 -26.16 -19.25 36.09
CA GLU A 118 -24.76 -19.36 35.67
C GLU A 118 -24.62 -19.45 34.15
N ASN A 119 -25.47 -20.26 33.50
CA ASN A 119 -25.52 -20.35 32.04
C ASN A 119 -25.91 -19.02 31.39
N ALA A 120 -26.91 -18.33 31.93
CA ALA A 120 -27.33 -17.01 31.46
C ALA A 120 -26.21 -15.97 31.63
N ARG A 121 -25.50 -16.00 32.77
CA ARG A 121 -24.35 -15.13 33.04
C ARG A 121 -23.19 -15.40 32.08
N ALA A 122 -22.89 -16.66 31.81
CA ALA A 122 -21.83 -17.05 30.88
C ALA A 122 -22.16 -16.60 29.44
N LYS A 123 -23.39 -16.83 28.99
CA LYS A 123 -23.87 -16.37 27.68
C LYS A 123 -23.82 -14.85 27.56
N LEU A 124 -24.34 -14.13 28.55
CA LEU A 124 -24.31 -12.68 28.58
C LEU A 124 -22.88 -12.13 28.56
N LYS A 125 -21.98 -12.72 29.37
CA LYS A 125 -20.57 -12.33 29.37
C LYS A 125 -19.95 -12.50 27.98
N SER A 126 -20.17 -13.63 27.33
CA SER A 126 -19.65 -13.87 25.98
C SER A 126 -20.20 -12.89 24.95
N GLU A 127 -21.47 -12.49 25.07
CA GLU A 127 -22.12 -11.53 24.18
C GLU A 127 -21.57 -10.11 24.40
N ILE A 128 -21.40 -9.69 25.66
CA ILE A 128 -20.75 -8.42 26.02
C ILE A 128 -19.31 -8.38 25.50
N ASP A 129 -18.53 -9.45 25.72
CA ASP A 129 -17.13 -9.50 25.27
C ASP A 129 -17.04 -9.41 23.73
N ASN A 130 -17.96 -10.07 23.01
CA ASN A 130 -18.05 -10.01 21.56
C ASN A 130 -18.42 -8.59 21.05
N GLU A 131 -19.41 -7.94 21.68
CA GLU A 131 -19.83 -6.59 21.31
C GLU A 131 -18.77 -5.54 21.64
N LEU A 132 -18.07 -5.68 22.78
CA LEU A 132 -16.95 -4.83 23.15
C LEU A 132 -15.81 -4.96 22.12
N SER A 133 -15.52 -6.18 21.66
CA SER A 133 -14.56 -6.43 20.58
C SER A 133 -14.99 -5.78 19.26
N ASN A 134 -16.27 -5.90 18.89
CA ASN A 134 -16.82 -5.27 17.69
C ASN A 134 -16.74 -3.74 17.76
N LEU A 135 -17.04 -3.14 18.91
CA LEU A 135 -16.92 -1.69 19.12
C LEU A 135 -15.47 -1.22 19.03
N LYS A 136 -14.52 -1.96 19.63
CA LYS A 136 -13.10 -1.66 19.53
C LYS A 136 -12.62 -1.71 18.08
N ARG A 137 -12.99 -2.76 17.34
CA ARG A 137 -12.67 -2.87 15.91
C ARG A 137 -13.25 -1.71 15.11
N PHE A 138 -14.52 -1.35 15.35
CA PHE A 138 -15.15 -0.21 14.68
C PHE A 138 -14.43 1.11 14.98
N GLN A 139 -14.01 1.31 16.24
CA GLN A 139 -13.25 2.48 16.63
C GLN A 139 -11.88 2.53 15.94
N ASP A 140 -11.16 1.41 15.89
CA ASP A 140 -9.86 1.33 15.24
C ASP A 140 -9.98 1.59 13.74
N GLU A 141 -10.93 0.95 13.04
CA GLU A 141 -11.21 1.22 11.62
C GLU A 141 -11.59 2.69 11.34
N SER A 142 -12.35 3.31 12.25
CA SER A 142 -12.68 4.74 12.13
C SER A 142 -11.43 5.62 12.27
N LYS A 143 -10.52 5.29 13.20
CA LYS A 143 -9.23 5.99 13.35
C LYS A 143 -8.37 5.81 12.10
N LYS A 144 -8.27 4.60 11.55
CA LYS A 144 -7.53 4.34 10.30
C LYS A 144 -8.03 5.22 9.16
N PHE A 145 -9.34 5.32 9.00
CA PHE A 145 -9.95 6.18 7.99
C PHE A 145 -9.62 7.67 8.23
N ILE A 146 -9.73 8.16 9.46
CA ILE A 146 -9.39 9.55 9.78
C ILE A 146 -7.92 9.83 9.49
N TYR A 147 -7.02 8.94 9.91
CA TYR A 147 -5.58 9.12 9.75
C TYR A 147 -5.13 8.99 8.29
N SER A 148 -5.78 8.15 7.48
CA SER A 148 -5.50 8.08 6.04
C SER A 148 -5.95 9.34 5.31
N VAL A 149 -7.09 9.92 5.68
CA VAL A 149 -7.53 11.23 5.18
C VAL A 149 -6.55 12.34 5.60
N GLU A 150 -6.05 12.31 6.85
CA GLU A 150 -5.03 13.26 7.33
C GLU A 150 -3.73 13.13 6.52
N LEU A 151 -3.26 11.90 6.25
CA LEU A 151 -2.09 11.65 5.39
C LEU A 151 -2.28 12.21 3.98
N GLU A 152 -3.41 11.94 3.33
CA GLU A 152 -3.69 12.43 1.98
C GLU A 152 -3.81 13.96 1.94
N ARG A 153 -4.39 14.58 2.98
CA ARG A 153 -4.38 16.04 3.12
C ARG A 153 -2.94 16.57 3.17
N ILE A 154 -2.09 16.02 4.04
CA ILE A 154 -0.68 16.42 4.16
C ILE A 154 0.05 16.28 2.83
N LYS A 155 -0.18 15.17 2.10
CA LYS A 155 0.42 14.94 0.78
C LYS A 155 -0.07 15.95 -0.26
N SER A 156 -1.35 16.29 -0.26
CA SER A 156 -1.93 17.27 -1.20
C SER A 156 -1.42 18.69 -0.99
N GLU A 157 -1.05 19.05 0.24
CA GLU A 157 -0.48 20.36 0.58
C GLU A 157 1.00 20.46 0.22
N GLN A 158 1.68 19.34 -0.02
CA GLN A 158 3.05 19.37 -0.51
C GLN A 158 3.10 19.90 -1.95
N LYS A 159 3.95 20.90 -2.18
CA LYS A 159 4.38 21.26 -3.54
C LYS A 159 5.28 20.13 -4.08
N ILE A 160 5.64 20.22 -5.37
CA ILE A 160 6.50 19.26 -6.11
C ILE A 160 7.79 18.88 -5.35
N ASN A 161 8.25 19.69 -4.40
CA ASN A 161 9.36 19.38 -3.51
C ASN A 161 8.87 19.22 -2.05
N PRO A 162 9.08 18.07 -1.39
CA PRO A 162 8.59 17.83 -0.04
C PRO A 162 9.21 18.81 0.96
N ARG A 163 8.38 19.45 1.78
CA ARG A 163 8.81 20.47 2.74
C ARG A 163 9.05 19.87 4.12
N ALA A 164 10.09 20.34 4.78
CA ALA A 164 10.37 20.03 6.20
C ALA A 164 9.23 20.46 7.14
N GLU A 165 8.39 21.42 6.72
CA GLU A 165 7.24 21.93 7.48
C GLU A 165 6.26 20.80 7.90
N ASN A 166 6.11 19.76 7.08
CA ASN A 166 5.14 18.68 7.31
C ASN A 166 5.68 17.53 8.17
N VAL A 167 7.00 17.51 8.45
CA VAL A 167 7.64 16.43 9.24
C VAL A 167 7.04 16.33 10.63
N THR A 168 6.74 17.47 11.26
CA THR A 168 6.14 17.49 12.61
C THR A 168 4.76 16.85 12.61
N GLU A 169 3.96 17.11 11.58
CA GLU A 169 2.61 16.58 11.47
C GLU A 169 2.62 15.09 11.12
N LEU A 170 3.48 14.67 10.20
CA LEU A 170 3.68 13.26 9.87
C LEU A 170 4.22 12.45 11.03
N ASN A 171 5.13 12.98 11.84
CA ASN A 171 5.60 12.29 13.05
C ASN A 171 4.48 12.13 14.09
N LYS A 172 3.62 13.15 14.25
CA LYS A 172 2.42 13.02 15.11
C LYS A 172 1.48 11.95 14.57
N LEU A 173 1.25 11.93 13.26
CA LEU A 173 0.42 10.92 12.62
C LEU A 173 1.01 9.52 12.75
N LEU A 174 2.33 9.37 12.59
CA LEU A 174 3.05 8.12 12.77
C LEU A 174 2.89 7.55 14.18
N LEU A 175 2.99 8.41 15.21
CA LEU A 175 2.75 8.02 16.60
C LEU A 175 1.32 7.52 16.80
N LYS A 176 0.32 8.30 16.35
CA LYS A 176 -1.11 7.93 16.42
C LYS A 176 -1.41 6.60 15.70
N SER A 177 -0.83 6.39 14.51
CA SER A 177 -1.03 5.18 13.71
C SER A 177 -0.31 3.96 14.29
N ASN A 178 0.86 4.14 14.91
CA ASN A 178 1.57 3.07 15.60
C ASN A 178 0.84 2.63 16.88
N GLU A 179 0.10 3.51 17.57
CA GLU A 179 -0.73 3.13 18.73
C GLU A 179 -1.82 2.11 18.40
N ILE A 180 -2.41 2.21 17.20
CA ILE A 180 -3.42 1.25 16.72
C ILE A 180 -2.79 0.07 15.96
N SER A 181 -1.45 0.00 15.89
CA SER A 181 -0.69 -1.04 15.18
C SER A 181 -1.20 -1.28 13.75
N ASP A 182 -1.42 -0.19 13.01
CA ASP A 182 -1.91 -0.28 11.64
C ASP A 182 -0.78 -0.64 10.67
N ASP A 183 -0.75 -1.91 10.28
CA ASP A 183 0.24 -2.46 9.34
C ASP A 183 0.07 -1.91 7.91
N ASP A 184 -1.06 -1.29 7.59
CA ASP A 184 -1.30 -0.71 6.27
C ASP A 184 -0.86 0.76 6.25
N LEU A 185 -1.30 1.57 7.22
CA LEU A 185 -1.08 3.02 7.19
C LEU A 185 0.33 3.43 7.58
N VAL A 186 0.95 2.75 8.56
CA VAL A 186 2.28 3.10 9.06
C VAL A 186 3.34 3.09 7.93
N PRO A 187 3.41 2.06 7.07
CA PRO A 187 4.30 2.08 5.90
C PRO A 187 4.16 3.29 4.99
N TYR A 188 2.94 3.78 4.71
CA TYR A 188 2.75 4.95 3.84
C TYR A 188 3.24 6.25 4.49
N ILE A 189 3.06 6.39 5.81
CA ILE A 189 3.59 7.56 6.53
C ILE A 189 5.12 7.54 6.53
N ILE A 190 5.71 6.36 6.73
CA ILE A 190 7.17 6.18 6.70
C ILE A 190 7.71 6.47 5.29
N ASP A 191 7.07 5.97 4.24
CA ASP A 191 7.44 6.24 2.86
C ASP A 191 7.54 7.75 2.58
N GLU A 192 6.52 8.48 3.03
CA GLU A 192 6.45 9.94 2.90
C GLU A 192 7.55 10.65 3.70
N LEU A 193 7.80 10.22 4.95
CA LEU A 193 8.88 10.76 5.77
C LEU A 193 10.27 10.49 5.15
N VAL A 194 10.54 9.26 4.68
CA VAL A 194 11.79 8.91 4.01
C VAL A 194 11.98 9.78 2.77
N ARG A 195 10.91 10.00 1.99
CA ARG A 195 10.96 10.92 0.85
C ARG A 195 11.35 12.33 1.27
N ILE A 196 10.71 12.90 2.30
CA ILE A 196 11.05 14.24 2.79
C ILE A 196 12.51 14.31 3.27
N TYR A 197 12.95 13.33 4.07
CA TYR A 197 14.30 13.30 4.59
C TYR A 197 15.35 13.15 3.48
N TYR A 198 15.05 12.40 2.40
CA TYR A 198 15.94 12.29 1.25
C TYR A 198 16.16 13.65 0.59
N TYR A 199 15.08 14.37 0.26
CA TYR A 199 15.21 15.73 -0.31
C TYR A 199 15.87 16.72 0.65
N GLY A 200 15.69 16.51 1.97
CA GLY A 200 16.37 17.27 3.01
C GLY A 200 17.82 16.83 3.29
N ARG A 201 18.34 15.80 2.61
CA ARG A 201 19.66 15.18 2.86
C ARG A 201 19.88 14.74 4.32
N GLN A 202 18.80 14.28 4.95
CA GLN A 202 18.73 13.85 6.34
C GLN A 202 18.94 12.32 6.44
N VAL A 203 20.15 11.86 6.11
CA VAL A 203 20.49 10.42 6.02
C VAL A 203 20.37 9.73 7.37
N LYS A 204 20.74 10.43 8.45
CA LYS A 204 20.66 9.90 9.81
C LYS A 204 19.20 9.63 10.22
N GLU A 205 18.31 10.56 9.88
CA GLU A 205 16.88 10.47 10.17
C GLU A 205 16.23 9.31 9.42
N ILE A 206 16.67 9.03 8.19
CA ILE A 206 16.23 7.84 7.42
C ILE A 206 16.69 6.56 8.09
N ASP A 207 17.96 6.46 8.46
CA ASP A 207 18.52 5.27 9.10
C ASP A 207 17.81 4.96 10.44
N GLU A 208 17.59 6.00 11.26
CA GLU A 208 16.85 5.88 12.52
C GLU A 208 15.38 5.51 12.29
N LEU A 209 14.71 6.15 11.34
CA LEU A 209 13.30 5.87 11.01
C LEU A 209 13.12 4.42 10.54
N ILE A 210 13.94 3.96 9.61
CA ILE A 210 13.88 2.58 9.11
C ILE A 210 14.14 1.59 10.24
N LYS A 211 15.19 1.79 11.03
CA LYS A 211 15.53 0.90 12.14
C LYS A 211 14.40 0.80 13.18
N ASN A 212 13.73 1.90 13.49
CA ASN A 212 12.68 1.93 14.49
C ASN A 212 11.37 1.27 14.01
N TYR A 213 11.16 1.20 12.69
CA TYR A 213 9.89 0.78 12.11
C TYR A 213 10.01 -0.39 11.12
N GLU A 214 11.17 -1.07 11.03
CA GLU A 214 11.35 -2.24 10.17
C GLU A 214 10.46 -3.44 10.52
N LYS A 215 9.81 -3.41 11.70
CA LYS A 215 8.79 -4.38 12.10
C LYS A 215 7.54 -4.33 11.22
N TYR A 216 7.30 -3.20 10.53
CA TYR A 216 6.18 -3.01 9.62
C TYR A 216 6.53 -3.43 8.18
N PRO A 217 5.54 -3.78 7.34
CA PRO A 217 5.77 -4.12 5.94
C PRO A 217 6.04 -2.86 5.11
N LEU A 218 7.25 -2.29 5.25
CA LEU A 218 7.65 -1.08 4.52
C LEU A 218 7.59 -1.28 3.00
N LEU A 219 7.26 -0.22 2.27
CA LEU A 219 6.99 -0.30 0.83
C LEU A 219 8.28 -0.37 -0.01
N SER A 220 8.24 -0.97 -1.21
CA SER A 220 9.38 -0.95 -2.13
C SER A 220 9.91 0.47 -2.44
N PRO A 221 9.06 1.50 -2.67
CA PRO A 221 9.53 2.88 -2.82
C PRO A 221 10.27 3.44 -1.60
N THR A 222 9.89 3.01 -0.39
CA THR A 222 10.54 3.44 0.86
C THR A 222 12.00 3.01 0.87
N TRP A 223 12.24 1.75 0.53
CA TRP A 223 13.58 1.18 0.44
C TRP A 223 14.39 1.80 -0.72
N VAL A 224 13.76 2.10 -1.85
CA VAL A 224 14.41 2.80 -2.97
C VAL A 224 14.86 4.21 -2.59
N ASN A 225 13.99 4.99 -1.92
CA ASN A 225 14.33 6.34 -1.46
C ASN A 225 15.42 6.31 -0.37
N ALA A 226 15.40 5.30 0.49
CA ALA A 226 16.47 5.07 1.44
C ALA A 226 17.79 4.75 0.74
N ALA A 227 17.80 3.82 -0.23
CA ALA A 227 18.99 3.44 -0.99
C ALA A 227 19.65 4.67 -1.65
N LEU A 228 18.85 5.55 -2.25
CA LEU A 228 19.32 6.79 -2.87
C LEU A 228 20.22 7.64 -1.96
N CYS A 229 19.83 7.85 -0.71
CA CYS A 229 20.66 8.59 0.24
C CYS A 229 22.05 7.98 0.43
N PHE A 230 22.11 6.66 0.52
CA PHE A 230 23.35 5.93 0.76
C PHE A 230 24.20 5.83 -0.51
N ILE A 231 23.57 5.80 -1.69
CA ILE A 231 24.25 5.92 -2.98
C ILE A 231 24.93 7.28 -3.11
N ASP A 232 24.23 8.37 -2.75
CA ASP A 232 24.79 9.73 -2.79
C ASP A 232 26.03 9.85 -1.88
N GLU A 233 25.95 9.34 -0.65
CA GLU A 233 27.11 9.32 0.26
C GLU A 233 28.23 8.39 -0.23
N TYR A 234 27.89 7.25 -0.81
CA TYR A 234 28.88 6.33 -1.38
C TYR A 234 29.60 6.95 -2.57
N GLU A 235 28.88 7.65 -3.45
CA GLU A 235 29.45 8.37 -4.58
C GLU A 235 30.42 9.45 -4.09
N ALA A 236 30.00 10.25 -3.10
CA ALA A 236 30.79 11.34 -2.57
C ALA A 236 32.05 10.89 -1.80
N TYR A 237 31.93 9.86 -0.96
CA TYR A 237 32.96 9.50 0.01
C TYR A 237 33.62 8.14 -0.21
N GLY A 238 33.07 7.29 -1.08
CA GLY A 238 33.61 5.95 -1.37
C GLY A 238 33.49 4.94 -0.22
N SER A 239 32.60 5.18 0.74
CA SER A 239 32.43 4.30 1.90
C SER A 239 31.83 2.94 1.50
N LYS A 240 32.60 1.86 1.65
CA LYS A 240 32.15 0.48 1.37
C LYS A 240 30.88 0.11 2.14
N GLN A 241 30.76 0.56 3.39
CA GLN A 241 29.56 0.34 4.21
C GLN A 241 28.31 0.96 3.56
N LYS A 242 28.44 2.18 3.00
CA LYS A 242 27.32 2.87 2.35
C LYS A 242 26.91 2.18 1.06
N PHE A 243 27.88 1.67 0.29
CA PHE A 243 27.60 0.78 -0.84
C PHE A 243 26.81 -0.46 -0.41
N GLU A 244 27.31 -1.21 0.57
CA GLU A 244 26.65 -2.43 1.05
C GLU A 244 25.23 -2.16 1.59
N GLN A 245 25.04 -1.05 2.31
CA GLN A 245 23.72 -0.62 2.78
C GLN A 245 22.77 -0.26 1.63
N SER A 246 23.26 0.48 0.62
CA SER A 246 22.43 0.83 -0.54
C SER A 246 21.97 -0.41 -1.31
N ILE A 247 22.87 -1.38 -1.53
CA ILE A 247 22.53 -2.66 -2.17
C ILE A 247 21.53 -3.43 -1.31
N SER A 248 21.72 -3.50 0.01
CA SER A 248 20.79 -4.18 0.91
C SER A 248 19.39 -3.58 0.86
N PHE A 249 19.24 -2.26 0.79
CA PHE A 249 17.94 -1.62 0.64
C PHE A 249 17.31 -1.91 -0.73
N LEU A 250 18.08 -1.89 -1.82
CA LEU A 250 17.58 -2.25 -3.14
C LEU A 250 17.14 -3.72 -3.19
N ASP A 251 17.85 -4.62 -2.52
CA ASP A 251 17.46 -6.02 -2.37
C ASP A 251 16.17 -6.18 -1.58
N LYS A 252 15.99 -5.43 -0.48
CA LYS A 252 14.71 -5.39 0.24
C LYS A 252 13.57 -4.91 -0.66
N ALA A 253 13.78 -3.84 -1.44
CA ALA A 253 12.77 -3.35 -2.37
C ALA A 253 12.34 -4.43 -3.40
N LEU A 254 13.33 -5.15 -3.94
CA LEU A 254 13.12 -6.23 -4.92
C LEU A 254 12.53 -7.50 -4.30
N SER A 255 12.77 -7.75 -3.00
CA SER A 255 12.13 -8.86 -2.29
C SER A 255 10.63 -8.65 -2.08
N ILE A 256 10.20 -7.38 -1.94
CA ILE A 256 8.79 -7.00 -1.80
C ILE A 256 8.11 -6.96 -3.18
N THR A 257 8.75 -6.34 -4.16
CA THR A 257 8.25 -6.23 -5.53
C THR A 257 9.29 -6.76 -6.51
N PRO A 258 9.27 -8.07 -6.83
CA PRO A 258 10.17 -8.65 -7.80
C PRO A 258 10.02 -7.98 -9.17
N GLY A 259 11.14 -7.57 -9.76
CA GLY A 259 11.14 -6.85 -11.05
C GLY A 259 10.82 -5.37 -10.97
N TYR A 260 10.80 -4.77 -9.77
CA TYR A 260 10.59 -3.33 -9.60
C TYR A 260 11.70 -2.52 -10.31
N GLY A 261 11.39 -1.93 -11.45
CA GLY A 261 12.42 -1.40 -12.36
C GLY A 261 13.17 -0.19 -11.80
N GLU A 262 12.54 0.58 -10.92
CA GLU A 262 13.20 1.66 -10.16
C GLU A 262 14.38 1.14 -9.34
N ALA A 263 14.17 0.04 -8.62
CA ALA A 263 15.21 -0.59 -7.80
C ALA A 263 16.29 -1.24 -8.69
N GLN A 264 15.89 -1.91 -9.77
CA GLN A 264 16.82 -2.54 -10.72
C GLN A 264 17.73 -1.49 -11.39
N GLY A 265 17.15 -0.37 -11.85
CA GLY A 265 17.90 0.71 -12.49
C GLY A 265 18.90 1.37 -11.54
N LEU A 266 18.48 1.64 -10.30
CA LEU A 266 19.38 2.15 -9.27
C LEU A 266 20.49 1.15 -8.91
N LYS A 267 20.18 -0.14 -8.85
CA LYS A 267 21.15 -1.18 -8.53
C LYS A 267 22.22 -1.28 -9.63
N LEU A 268 21.82 -1.21 -10.91
CA LEU A 268 22.76 -1.11 -12.03
C LEU A 268 23.69 0.10 -11.89
N LEU A 269 23.14 1.29 -11.62
CA LEU A 269 23.95 2.49 -11.46
C LEU A 269 24.88 2.41 -10.25
N THR A 270 24.43 1.82 -9.14
CA THR A 270 25.25 1.59 -7.94
C THR A 270 26.43 0.68 -8.24
N PHE A 271 26.23 -0.39 -9.01
CA PHE A 271 27.32 -1.24 -9.48
C PHE A 271 28.26 -0.50 -10.42
N VAL A 272 27.77 0.37 -11.30
CA VAL A 272 28.64 1.17 -12.18
C VAL A 272 29.47 2.18 -11.38
N ILE A 273 28.90 2.79 -10.34
CA ILE A 273 29.66 3.65 -9.41
C ILE A 273 30.78 2.85 -8.75
N ASN A 274 30.48 1.63 -8.28
CA ASN A 274 31.47 0.75 -7.67
C ASN A 274 32.54 0.29 -8.67
N HIS A 275 32.15 -0.01 -9.91
CA HIS A 275 33.06 -0.35 -10.99
C HIS A 275 34.04 0.80 -11.29
N ASP A 276 33.54 2.04 -11.31
CA ASP A 276 34.36 3.24 -11.54
C ASP A 276 35.36 3.50 -10.40
N LYS A 277 34.97 3.18 -9.16
CA LYS A 277 35.81 3.32 -7.97
C LYS A 277 36.77 2.13 -7.74
N ALA A 278 36.58 1.02 -8.44
CA ALA A 278 37.40 -0.17 -8.27
C ALA A 278 38.87 0.10 -8.64
N ILE A 279 39.78 -0.33 -7.77
CA ILE A 279 41.23 -0.10 -7.96
C ILE A 279 41.85 -1.20 -8.82
N SER A 280 41.46 -2.45 -8.57
CA SER A 280 42.02 -3.63 -9.27
C SER A 280 41.15 -4.05 -10.45
N ASP A 281 41.80 -4.65 -11.46
CA ASP A 281 41.10 -5.24 -12.60
C ASP A 281 40.26 -6.46 -12.19
N ASP A 282 40.71 -7.21 -11.18
CA ASP A 282 39.95 -8.33 -10.63
C ASP A 282 38.61 -7.87 -10.02
N ASP A 283 38.60 -6.74 -9.31
CA ASP A 283 37.37 -6.18 -8.76
C ASP A 283 36.47 -5.63 -9.87
N ARG A 284 37.03 -4.92 -10.86
CA ARG A 284 36.28 -4.48 -12.05
C ARG A 284 35.60 -5.65 -12.76
N MET A 285 36.30 -6.77 -12.91
CA MET A 285 35.76 -7.98 -13.55
C MET A 285 34.63 -8.61 -12.72
N LYS A 286 34.76 -8.69 -11.40
CA LYS A 286 33.69 -9.20 -10.52
C LYS A 286 32.44 -8.31 -10.60
N ILE A 287 32.61 -6.99 -10.53
CA ILE A 287 31.50 -6.05 -10.61
C ILE A 287 30.85 -6.08 -11.99
N SER A 288 31.65 -6.21 -13.07
CA SER A 288 31.11 -6.39 -14.42
C SER A 288 30.24 -7.64 -14.54
N LYS A 289 30.61 -8.72 -13.84
CA LYS A 289 29.79 -9.92 -13.77
C LYS A 289 28.47 -9.68 -13.03
N GLU A 290 28.47 -8.90 -11.94
CA GLU A 290 27.24 -8.51 -11.23
C GLU A 290 26.32 -7.66 -12.11
N ILE A 291 26.88 -6.70 -12.85
CA ILE A 291 26.14 -5.89 -13.83
C ILE A 291 25.49 -6.79 -14.90
N LEU A 292 26.26 -7.71 -15.49
CA LEU A 292 25.74 -8.64 -16.50
C LEU A 292 24.66 -9.58 -15.96
N ASN A 293 24.82 -10.08 -14.74
CA ASN A 293 23.81 -10.91 -14.09
C ASN A 293 22.50 -10.13 -13.91
N LEU A 294 22.57 -8.89 -13.42
CA LEU A 294 21.39 -8.05 -13.25
C LEU A 294 20.72 -7.70 -14.59
N PHE A 295 21.49 -7.45 -15.65
CA PHE A 295 20.94 -7.32 -17.00
C PHE A 295 20.20 -8.58 -17.46
N ASN A 296 20.80 -9.76 -17.24
CA ASN A 296 20.15 -11.02 -17.59
C ASN A 296 18.83 -11.20 -16.82
N GLU A 297 18.79 -10.85 -15.54
CA GLU A 297 17.55 -10.86 -14.75
C GLU A 297 16.49 -9.93 -15.35
N ILE A 298 16.85 -8.69 -15.69
CA ILE A 298 15.92 -7.71 -16.28
C ILE A 298 15.45 -8.18 -17.67
N ASN A 299 16.37 -8.60 -18.54
CA ASN A 299 16.08 -8.99 -19.92
C ASN A 299 15.33 -10.32 -20.02
N THR A 300 15.37 -11.17 -18.99
CA THR A 300 14.55 -12.40 -18.93
C THR A 300 13.24 -12.25 -18.18
N SER A 301 13.06 -11.18 -17.39
CA SER A 301 11.82 -10.88 -16.64
C SER A 301 10.66 -10.36 -17.52
N LEU A 302 9.56 -9.88 -16.92
CA LEU A 302 8.46 -9.25 -17.68
C LEU A 302 8.94 -8.00 -18.43
N PRO A 303 8.43 -7.70 -19.64
CA PRO A 303 8.82 -6.50 -20.39
C PRO A 303 8.60 -5.17 -19.66
N LEU A 304 7.62 -5.11 -18.75
CA LEU A 304 7.41 -3.97 -17.87
C LEU A 304 8.66 -3.64 -17.03
N CYS A 305 9.41 -4.63 -16.54
CA CYS A 305 10.59 -4.40 -15.72
C CYS A 305 11.69 -3.67 -16.51
N ALA A 306 11.90 -4.08 -17.77
CA ALA A 306 12.82 -3.39 -18.67
C ALA A 306 12.35 -1.96 -18.98
N TYR A 307 11.04 -1.76 -19.17
CA TYR A 307 10.44 -0.44 -19.38
C TYR A 307 10.66 0.49 -18.18
N GLU A 308 10.34 0.05 -16.97
CA GLU A 308 10.54 0.82 -15.75
C GLU A 308 12.03 1.10 -15.47
N THR A 309 12.89 0.09 -15.63
CA THR A 309 14.35 0.23 -15.45
C THR A 309 14.92 1.27 -16.41
N MET A 310 14.54 1.22 -17.69
CA MET A 310 14.94 2.22 -18.68
C MET A 310 14.37 3.60 -18.36
N GLY A 311 13.12 3.66 -17.86
CA GLY A 311 12.52 4.90 -17.35
C GLY A 311 13.38 5.54 -16.25
N ARG A 312 13.87 4.73 -15.31
CA ARG A 312 14.79 5.18 -14.26
C ARG A 312 16.12 5.69 -14.83
N ILE A 313 16.80 4.87 -15.63
CA ILE A 313 18.11 5.21 -16.23
C ILE A 313 18.04 6.54 -17.00
N ARG A 314 16.94 6.82 -17.69
CA ARG A 314 16.76 8.08 -18.42
C ARG A 314 16.58 9.30 -17.55
N ARG A 315 15.82 9.19 -16.45
CA ARG A 315 15.71 10.30 -15.49
C ARG A 315 17.07 10.59 -14.89
N ASP A 316 17.83 9.55 -14.58
CA ASP A 316 19.18 9.66 -14.04
C ASP A 316 20.20 10.19 -15.08
N LYS A 317 19.97 10.00 -16.38
CA LYS A 317 20.78 10.62 -17.44
C LYS A 317 20.75 12.15 -17.38
N SER A 318 19.66 12.74 -16.90
CA SER A 318 19.49 14.18 -16.70
C SER A 318 19.95 14.65 -15.31
N SER A 319 20.29 13.72 -14.40
CA SER A 319 20.79 14.03 -13.06
C SER A 319 22.25 14.43 -13.10
N ALA A 320 22.60 15.53 -12.43
CA ALA A 320 24.00 15.95 -12.28
C ALA A 320 24.88 14.89 -11.59
N LEU A 321 24.28 14.08 -10.71
CA LEU A 321 24.98 13.03 -9.98
C LEU A 321 25.19 11.77 -10.86
N PHE A 322 24.15 11.34 -11.58
CA PHE A 322 24.14 10.04 -12.24
C PHE A 322 24.51 10.06 -13.73
N SER A 323 24.48 11.21 -14.40
CA SER A 323 24.66 11.27 -15.86
C SER A 323 25.93 10.58 -16.36
N LYS A 324 27.06 10.79 -15.68
CA LYS A 324 28.36 10.17 -16.02
C LYS A 324 28.35 8.65 -15.85
N TYR A 325 27.55 8.13 -14.91
CA TYR A 325 27.43 6.70 -14.65
C TYR A 325 26.49 6.03 -15.64
N VAL A 326 25.46 6.73 -16.11
CA VAL A 326 24.65 6.26 -17.23
C VAL A 326 25.52 6.09 -18.48
N ASP A 327 26.40 7.05 -18.81
CA ASP A 327 27.31 6.91 -19.96
C ASP A 327 28.27 5.72 -19.82
N LYS A 328 28.80 5.52 -18.61
CA LYS A 328 29.64 4.36 -18.31
C LYS A 328 28.86 3.05 -18.44
N LEU A 329 27.60 2.99 -18.04
CA LEU A 329 26.76 1.80 -18.20
C LEU A 329 26.62 1.40 -19.68
N TYR A 330 26.36 2.36 -20.57
CA TYR A 330 26.34 2.13 -22.03
C TYR A 330 27.69 1.69 -22.59
N THR A 331 28.80 2.10 -21.96
CA THR A 331 30.16 1.70 -22.36
C THR A 331 30.51 0.29 -21.88
N ILE A 332 30.11 -0.07 -20.64
CA ILE A 332 30.42 -1.35 -20.00
C ILE A 332 29.57 -2.49 -20.60
N SER A 333 28.31 -2.23 -20.92
CA SER A 333 27.37 -3.27 -21.39
C SER A 333 26.48 -2.78 -22.56
N PRO A 334 27.08 -2.39 -23.69
CA PRO A 334 26.35 -1.80 -24.82
C PRO A 334 25.29 -2.75 -25.40
N ILE A 335 25.60 -4.05 -25.49
CA ILE A 335 24.70 -5.06 -26.04
C ILE A 335 23.49 -5.25 -25.13
N GLN A 336 23.71 -5.45 -23.83
CA GLN A 336 22.65 -5.67 -22.86
C GLN A 336 21.74 -4.44 -22.70
N MET A 337 22.33 -3.23 -22.74
CA MET A 337 21.57 -1.99 -22.77
C MET A 337 20.66 -1.90 -24.00
N SER A 338 21.19 -2.19 -25.20
CA SER A 338 20.40 -2.17 -26.44
C SER A 338 19.26 -3.19 -26.44
N GLU A 339 19.49 -4.38 -25.88
CA GLU A 339 18.47 -5.40 -25.70
C GLU A 339 17.36 -4.92 -24.75
N MET A 340 17.74 -4.38 -23.59
CA MET A 340 16.80 -3.86 -22.59
C MET A 340 15.96 -2.71 -23.16
N GLU A 341 16.58 -1.79 -23.90
CA GLU A 341 15.92 -0.68 -24.57
C GLU A 341 14.95 -1.16 -25.67
N THR A 342 15.35 -2.16 -26.46
CA THR A 342 14.47 -2.77 -27.47
C THR A 342 13.23 -3.36 -26.80
N LYS A 343 13.42 -4.13 -25.73
CA LYS A 343 12.34 -4.76 -24.96
C LYS A 343 11.41 -3.72 -24.33
N ALA A 344 11.97 -2.68 -23.73
CA ALA A 344 11.22 -1.56 -23.18
C ALA A 344 10.37 -0.85 -24.24
N ASN A 345 10.93 -0.60 -25.42
CA ASN A 345 10.23 0.03 -26.53
C ASN A 345 9.12 -0.84 -27.13
N GLN A 346 9.31 -2.16 -27.19
CA GLN A 346 8.26 -3.09 -27.56
C GLN A 346 7.08 -3.02 -26.59
N TYR A 347 7.36 -3.09 -25.28
CA TYR A 347 6.33 -2.96 -24.24
C TYR A 347 5.57 -1.63 -24.35
N ALA A 348 6.29 -0.53 -24.58
CA ALA A 348 5.68 0.79 -24.75
C ALA A 348 4.70 0.83 -25.94
N VAL A 349 5.08 0.25 -27.08
CA VAL A 349 4.21 0.19 -28.27
C VAL A 349 2.96 -0.64 -28.01
N GLU A 350 3.13 -1.84 -27.44
CA GLU A 350 2.02 -2.76 -27.14
C GLU A 350 0.98 -2.14 -26.20
N ASN A 351 1.45 -1.32 -25.25
CA ASN A 351 0.62 -0.69 -24.22
C ASN A 351 0.27 0.77 -24.53
N LYS A 352 0.59 1.27 -25.73
CA LYS A 352 0.34 2.67 -26.16
C LYS A 352 0.95 3.71 -25.21
N LEU A 353 2.10 3.39 -24.61
CA LEU A 353 2.88 4.27 -23.77
C LEU A 353 3.90 5.04 -24.63
N VAL A 354 4.49 6.08 -24.03
CA VAL A 354 5.56 6.84 -24.67
C VAL A 354 6.80 5.94 -24.82
N LYS A 355 7.33 5.87 -26.05
CA LYS A 355 8.57 5.16 -26.34
C LYS A 355 9.74 5.77 -25.59
N ILE A 356 10.67 4.90 -25.25
CA ILE A 356 11.96 5.23 -24.69
C ILE A 356 12.92 5.47 -25.87
N ASN A 357 12.96 6.70 -26.42
CA ASN A 357 13.94 7.18 -27.43
C ASN A 357 15.21 7.84 -26.88
#